data_AF-A0A7C4FV51-F1
#
_entry.id   AF-A0A7C4FV51-F1
#
_cell.length_a   1.000
_cell.length_b   1.000
_cell.length_c   1.000
_cell.angle_alpha   90.00
_cell.angle_beta   90.00
_cell.angle_gamma   90.00
#
_symmetry.space_group_name_H-M   'P 1'
#
loop_
_entity.id
_entity.type
_entity.pdbx_description
1 polymer ?
#
loop_
_entity_poly.entity_id
_entity_poly.type
_entity_poly.pdbx_seq_one_letter_code
_entity_poly.pdbx_strand_id
1 'polypeptide(L)'
;MEAIVYKEKPSMSKFDPQFWEIGINPEIIDSFSQEDALWYETKEQQEQRYIKEDKKRKILPLIMEIIENDLTDMQKKCIIMHFLYDRTHDEVAQALGISRRVVSQHIFGIFRHGKRVGGGIEKIKKICQKKCITI
;
A
#
# COMPACT_ATOMS: atom_id res chain seq x y z
N MET A 1 -0.79 37.02 51.82
CA MET A 1 0.26 36.19 51.21
C MET A 1 -0.32 35.64 49.92
N GLU A 2 -0.02 36.26 48.79
CA GLU A 2 -0.34 35.69 47.48
C GLU A 2 0.96 35.53 46.71
N ALA A 3 1.24 34.29 46.33
CA ALA A 3 2.43 33.89 45.61
C ALA A 3 2.32 34.34 44.16
N ILE A 4 3.26 35.17 43.71
CA ILE A 4 3.42 35.53 42.31
C ILE A 4 4.05 34.33 41.61
N VAL A 5 3.25 33.59 40.84
CA VAL A 5 3.73 32.51 39.99
C VAL A 5 4.44 33.14 38.79
N TYR A 6 5.77 33.16 38.82
CA TYR A 6 6.58 33.51 37.67
C TYR A 6 6.39 32.43 36.58
N LYS A 7 5.64 32.74 35.52
CA LYS A 7 5.69 31.95 34.29
C LYS A 7 7.07 32.13 33.66
N GLU A 8 7.89 31.08 33.71
CA GLU A 8 9.12 30.99 32.91
C GLU A 8 8.77 31.23 31.44
N LYS A 9 9.39 32.24 30.81
CA LYS A 9 9.32 32.44 29.36
C LYS A 9 10.01 31.24 28.69
N PRO A 10 9.39 30.58 27.70
CA PRO A 10 10.07 29.53 26.96
C PRO A 10 11.32 30.12 26.32
N SER A 11 12.46 29.51 26.59
CA SER A 11 13.74 29.81 25.94
C SER A 11 13.56 29.68 24.42
N MET A 12 13.46 30.81 23.71
CA MET A 12 13.44 30.78 22.25
C MET A 12 14.78 30.23 21.75
N SER A 13 14.72 29.20 20.90
CA SER A 13 15.86 28.71 20.13
C SER A 13 16.56 29.88 19.44
N LYS A 14 17.90 29.86 19.41
CA LYS A 14 18.66 30.88 18.68
C LYS A 14 18.40 30.69 17.18
N PHE A 15 18.04 31.78 16.50
CA PHE A 15 17.79 31.80 15.05
C PHE A 15 18.97 31.20 14.27
N ASP A 16 18.71 30.12 13.52
CA ASP A 16 19.66 29.48 12.62
C ASP A 16 19.27 29.76 11.16
N PRO A 17 20.04 30.53 10.39
CA PRO A 17 19.72 30.88 9.01
C PRO A 17 19.76 29.68 8.04
N GLN A 18 20.21 28.50 8.46
CA GLN A 18 20.11 27.27 7.68
C GLN A 18 18.68 26.69 7.66
N PHE A 19 17.81 27.14 8.58
CA PHE A 19 16.45 26.64 8.74
C PHE A 19 15.44 27.80 8.77
N TRP A 20 14.40 27.70 7.95
CA TRP A 20 13.29 28.65 7.99
C TRP A 20 12.21 28.13 8.94
N GLU A 21 12.20 28.60 10.18
CA GLU A 21 11.14 28.27 11.13
C GLU A 21 9.85 29.04 10.75
N ILE A 22 8.78 28.31 10.47
CA ILE A 22 7.45 28.88 10.27
C ILE A 22 6.74 28.82 11.63
N GLY A 23 6.65 29.96 12.31
CA GLY A 23 5.88 30.08 13.53
C GLY A 23 4.38 29.96 13.24
N ILE A 24 3.76 28.88 13.70
CA ILE A 24 2.30 28.71 13.65
C ILE A 24 1.75 29.12 15.00
N ASN A 25 0.75 30.02 15.02
CA ASN A 25 0.03 30.36 16.24
C ASN A 25 -0.72 29.11 16.74
N PRO A 26 -0.47 28.62 17.98
CA PRO A 26 -1.17 27.47 18.54
C PRO A 26 -2.70 27.60 18.51
N GLU A 27 -3.23 28.81 18.68
CA GLU A 27 -4.69 29.04 18.64
C GLU A 27 -5.30 28.73 17.26
N ILE A 28 -4.52 28.85 16.17
CA ILE A 28 -4.96 28.45 14.83
C ILE A 28 -5.03 26.93 14.74
N ILE A 29 -4.07 26.21 15.33
CA ILE A 29 -4.06 24.74 15.36
C ILE A 29 -5.26 24.21 16.15
N ASP A 30 -5.55 24.82 17.30
CA ASP A 30 -6.66 24.43 18.17
C ASP A 30 -8.03 24.79 17.59
N SER A 31 -8.08 25.68 16.59
CA SER A 31 -9.32 26.07 15.91
C SER A 31 -9.80 25.04 14.87
N PHE A 32 -8.94 24.11 14.43
CA PHE A 32 -9.34 23.06 13.50
C PHE A 32 -10.22 22.04 14.20
N SER A 33 -11.38 21.75 13.60
CA SER A 33 -12.20 20.64 14.05
C SER A 33 -11.45 19.33 13.82
N GLN A 34 -11.62 18.36 14.72
CA GLN A 34 -11.16 17.00 14.41
C GLN A 34 -11.81 16.46 13.14
N GLU A 35 -13.01 16.94 12.79
CA GLU A 35 -13.74 16.54 11.59
C GLU A 35 -13.07 17.02 10.29
N ASP A 36 -12.25 18.07 10.37
CA ASP A 36 -11.51 18.65 9.25
C ASP A 36 -10.14 17.98 9.04
N ALA A 37 -9.74 17.07 9.93
CA ALA A 37 -8.45 16.41 9.85
C ALA A 37 -8.41 15.41 8.68
N LEU A 38 -7.26 15.34 7.98
CA LEU A 38 -7.06 14.40 6.85
C LEU A 38 -7.24 12.93 7.23
N TRP A 39 -7.05 12.59 8.51
CA TRP A 39 -7.21 11.25 9.06
C TRP A 39 -8.58 11.04 9.73
N TYR A 40 -9.44 12.05 9.78
CA TYR A 40 -10.78 11.90 10.31
C TYR A 40 -11.59 10.97 9.43
N GLU A 41 -12.30 10.07 10.08
CA GLU A 41 -13.11 9.07 9.42
C GLU A 41 -14.49 9.07 10.06
N THR A 42 -15.54 9.20 9.25
CA THR A 42 -16.90 9.05 9.74
C THR A 42 -17.12 7.60 10.19
N LYS A 43 -18.09 7.37 11.09
CA LYS A 43 -18.44 6.00 11.52
C LYS A 43 -18.76 5.08 10.34
N GLU A 44 -19.40 5.63 9.31
CA GLU A 44 -19.71 4.90 8.08
C GLU A 44 -18.43 4.51 7.32
N GLN A 45 -17.49 5.44 7.13
CA GLN A 45 -16.21 5.15 6.47
C GLN A 45 -15.41 4.10 7.25
N GLN A 46 -15.42 4.20 8.58
CA GLN A 46 -14.77 3.25 9.47
C GLN A 46 -15.36 1.84 9.32
N GLU A 47 -16.68 1.72 9.27
CA GLU A 47 -17.38 0.46 9.03
C GLU A 47 -17.04 -0.11 7.64
N GLN A 48 -17.00 0.73 6.59
CA GLN A 48 -16.59 0.31 5.25
C GLN A 48 -15.14 -0.19 5.23
N ARG A 49 -14.23 0.45 5.97
CA ARG A 49 -12.85 -0.03 6.10
C ARG A 49 -12.82 -1.41 6.72
N TYR A 50 -13.52 -1.65 7.83
CA TYR A 50 -13.57 -2.97 8.47
C TYR A 50 -14.16 -4.05 7.56
N ILE A 51 -15.27 -3.74 6.85
CA ILE A 51 -15.86 -4.66 5.88
C ILE A 51 -14.84 -5.03 4.78
N LYS A 52 -14.08 -4.05 4.29
CA LYS A 52 -13.06 -4.26 3.26
C LYS A 52 -11.88 -5.08 3.80
N GLU A 53 -11.44 -4.82 5.02
CA GLU A 53 -10.38 -5.58 5.69
C GLU A 53 -10.78 -7.04 5.92
N ASP A 54 -12.00 -7.29 6.40
CA ASP A 54 -12.50 -8.65 6.61
C ASP A 54 -12.65 -9.42 5.30
N LYS A 55 -13.11 -8.77 4.24
CA LYS A 55 -13.13 -9.37 2.89
C LYS A 55 -11.71 -9.76 2.45
N LYS A 56 -10.74 -8.86 2.61
CA LYS A 56 -9.33 -9.13 2.27
C LYS A 56 -8.77 -10.30 3.09
N ARG A 57 -9.01 -10.33 4.41
CA ARG A 57 -8.56 -11.40 5.30
C ARG A 57 -9.09 -12.78 4.88
N LYS A 58 -10.33 -12.85 4.37
CA LYS A 58 -10.93 -14.09 3.87
C LYS A 58 -10.39 -14.51 2.50
N ILE A 59 -10.16 -13.55 1.60
CA ILE A 59 -9.76 -13.83 0.21
C ILE A 59 -8.26 -14.11 0.08
N LEU A 60 -7.41 -13.42 0.85
CA LEU A 60 -5.96 -13.50 0.72
C LEU A 60 -5.40 -14.93 0.85
N PRO A 61 -5.81 -15.75 1.83
CA PRO A 61 -5.34 -17.14 1.93
C PRO A 61 -5.68 -17.97 0.69
N LEU A 62 -6.86 -17.76 0.10
CA LEU A 62 -7.31 -18.47 -1.10
C LEU A 62 -6.46 -18.08 -2.32
N ILE A 63 -6.11 -16.80 -2.45
CA ILE A 63 -5.20 -16.34 -3.50
C ILE A 63 -3.80 -16.93 -3.31
N MET A 64 -3.31 -16.97 -2.06
CA MET A 64 -2.00 -17.55 -1.76
C MET A 64 -1.95 -19.04 -2.07
N GLU A 65 -3.01 -19.79 -1.80
CA GLU A 65 -3.13 -21.20 -2.18
C GLU A 65 -3.03 -21.39 -3.70
N ILE A 66 -3.68 -20.51 -4.48
CA ILE A 66 -3.60 -20.54 -5.95
C ILE A 66 -2.18 -20.22 -6.43
N ILE A 67 -1.54 -19.21 -5.84
CA ILE A 67 -0.16 -18.85 -6.16
C ILE A 67 0.78 -20.03 -5.89
N GLU A 68 0.57 -20.75 -4.79
CA GLU A 68 1.44 -21.85 -4.39
C GLU A 68 1.24 -23.11 -5.25
N ASN A 69 -0.01 -23.46 -5.56
CA ASN A 69 -0.32 -24.77 -6.15
C ASN A 69 -0.59 -24.73 -7.65
N ASP A 70 -1.06 -23.60 -8.20
CA ASP A 70 -1.54 -23.55 -9.57
C ASP A 70 -0.61 -22.78 -10.52
N LEU A 71 0.26 -21.90 -10.04
CA LEU A 71 1.15 -21.11 -10.90
C LEU A 71 2.42 -21.89 -11.26
N THR A 72 3.02 -21.58 -12.42
CA THR A 72 4.37 -22.09 -12.70
C THR A 72 5.39 -21.43 -11.78
N ASP A 73 6.51 -22.09 -11.52
CA ASP A 73 7.56 -21.55 -10.62
C ASP A 73 7.98 -20.14 -10.98
N MET A 74 8.13 -19.85 -12.28
CA MET A 74 8.50 -18.50 -12.73
C MET A 74 7.39 -17.48 -12.55
N GLN A 75 6.12 -17.85 -12.76
CA GLN A 75 4.99 -16.97 -12.48
C GLN A 75 4.87 -16.67 -10.99
N LYS A 76 4.96 -17.71 -10.15
CA LYS A 76 4.96 -17.63 -8.69
C LYS A 76 6.07 -16.69 -8.20
N LYS A 77 7.32 -16.94 -8.60
CA LYS A 77 8.48 -16.12 -8.23
C LYS A 77 8.30 -14.65 -8.63
N CYS A 78 7.88 -14.38 -9.88
CA CYS A 78 7.68 -13.00 -10.34
C CYS A 78 6.56 -12.28 -9.56
N ILE A 79 5.44 -12.97 -9.31
CA ILE A 79 4.30 -12.38 -8.58
C ILE A 79 4.66 -12.12 -7.12
N ILE A 80 5.30 -13.08 -6.45
CA ILE A 80 5.71 -12.93 -5.05
C ILE A 80 6.70 -11.77 -4.90
N MET A 81 7.76 -11.72 -5.73
CA MET A 81 8.72 -10.63 -5.61
C MET A 81 8.10 -9.27 -5.91
N HIS A 82 7.27 -9.17 -6.95
CA HIS A 82 6.70 -7.89 -7.34
C HIS A 82 5.65 -7.39 -6.34
N PHE A 83 4.68 -8.23 -5.95
CA PHE A 83 3.54 -7.78 -5.16
C PHE A 83 3.69 -7.99 -3.64
N LEU A 84 4.47 -8.97 -3.18
CA LEU A 84 4.63 -9.26 -1.75
C LEU A 84 5.91 -8.63 -1.18
N TYR A 85 6.96 -8.51 -1.99
CA TYR A 85 8.23 -7.90 -1.59
C TYR A 85 8.48 -6.52 -2.20
N ASP A 86 7.46 -5.93 -2.84
CA ASP A 86 7.49 -4.59 -3.44
C ASP A 86 8.68 -4.33 -4.38
N ARG A 87 9.14 -5.39 -5.07
CA ARG A 87 10.25 -5.28 -6.02
C ARG A 87 9.77 -4.74 -7.36
N THR A 88 10.54 -3.83 -7.92
CA THR A 88 10.35 -3.38 -9.30
C THR A 88 10.63 -4.51 -10.28
N HIS A 89 10.07 -4.43 -11.50
CA HIS A 89 10.36 -5.44 -12.53
C HIS A 89 11.86 -5.57 -12.86
N ASP A 90 12.63 -4.50 -12.67
CA ASP A 90 14.06 -4.47 -12.92
C ASP A 90 14.82 -5.22 -11.81
N GLU A 91 14.44 -5.05 -10.54
CA GLU A 91 14.99 -5.84 -9.43
C GLU A 91 14.61 -7.33 -9.56
N VAL A 92 13.38 -7.65 -9.94
CA VAL A 92 12.95 -9.04 -10.18
C VAL A 92 13.73 -9.68 -11.32
N ALA A 93 13.95 -8.92 -12.41
CA ALA A 93 14.74 -9.36 -13.55
C ALA A 93 16.18 -9.69 -13.16
N GLN A 94 16.82 -8.81 -12.37
CA GLN A 94 18.16 -9.03 -11.83
C GLN A 94 18.22 -10.26 -10.92
N ALA A 95 17.26 -10.40 -10.00
CA ALA A 95 17.22 -11.52 -9.05
C ALA A 95 17.01 -12.89 -9.74
N LEU A 96 16.27 -12.92 -10.84
CA LEU A 96 15.93 -14.15 -11.57
C LEU A 96 16.80 -14.43 -12.80
N GLY A 97 17.72 -13.53 -13.16
CA GLY A 97 18.57 -13.68 -14.35
C GLY A 97 17.78 -13.66 -15.67
N ILE A 98 16.66 -12.95 -15.73
CA ILE A 98 15.80 -12.82 -16.92
C ILE A 98 15.61 -11.36 -17.30
N SER A 99 15.11 -11.07 -18.50
CA SER A 99 14.84 -9.67 -18.87
C SER A 99 13.58 -9.12 -18.19
N ARG A 100 13.55 -7.81 -17.93
CA ARG A 100 12.37 -7.07 -17.46
C ARG A 100 11.11 -7.35 -18.28
N ARG A 101 11.26 -7.51 -19.60
CA ARG A 101 10.18 -7.90 -20.50
C ARG A 101 9.62 -9.27 -20.13
N VAL A 102 10.49 -10.27 -19.90
CA VAL A 102 10.08 -11.64 -19.52
C VAL A 102 9.39 -11.65 -18.16
N VAL A 103 9.86 -10.85 -17.19
CA VAL A 103 9.14 -10.63 -15.91
C VAL A 103 7.71 -10.14 -16.16
N SER A 104 7.56 -9.07 -16.94
CA SER A 104 6.24 -8.54 -17.29
C SER A 104 5.35 -9.58 -17.98
N GLN A 105 5.91 -10.47 -18.80
CA GLN A 105 5.17 -11.54 -19.47
C GLN A 105 4.75 -12.65 -18.49
N HIS A 106 5.59 -13.01 -17.52
CA HIS A 106 5.20 -13.94 -16.48
C HIS A 106 4.06 -13.40 -15.61
N ILE A 107 4.07 -12.11 -15.31
CA ILE A 107 3.02 -11.48 -14.49
C ILE A 107 1.74 -11.28 -15.32
N PHE A 108 1.83 -10.58 -16.45
CA PHE A 108 0.68 -10.08 -17.20
C PHE A 108 0.37 -10.82 -18.49
N GLY A 109 1.24 -11.71 -18.96
CA GLY A 109 1.09 -12.41 -20.24
C GLY A 109 1.60 -11.61 -21.43
N ILE A 110 1.33 -12.12 -22.64
CA ILE A 110 1.76 -11.54 -23.91
C ILE A 110 0.57 -11.21 -24.80
N PHE A 111 0.69 -10.20 -25.66
CA PHE A 111 -0.28 -9.97 -26.72
C PHE A 111 -0.05 -10.93 -27.89
N ARG A 112 -1.11 -11.62 -28.32
CA ARG A 112 -1.17 -12.44 -29.54
C ARG A 112 -2.50 -12.16 -30.24
N HIS A 113 -2.46 -11.82 -31.52
CA HIS A 113 -3.66 -11.52 -32.32
C HIS A 113 -4.63 -10.54 -31.63
N GLY A 114 -4.10 -9.46 -31.04
CA GLY A 114 -4.88 -8.45 -30.33
C GLY A 114 -5.43 -8.87 -28.95
N LYS A 115 -5.18 -10.11 -28.50
CA LYS A 115 -5.62 -10.62 -27.20
C LYS A 115 -4.44 -10.88 -26.26
N ARG A 116 -4.62 -10.61 -24.97
CA ARG A 116 -3.64 -10.95 -23.93
C ARG A 116 -3.78 -12.43 -23.58
N VAL A 117 -2.68 -13.16 -23.64
CA VAL A 117 -2.61 -14.62 -23.47
C VAL A 117 -1.56 -14.96 -22.42
N GLY A 118 -1.93 -15.83 -21.49
CA GLY A 118 -1.07 -16.27 -20.39
C GLY A 118 -0.93 -15.22 -19.28
N GLY A 119 0.13 -15.34 -18.48
CA GLY A 119 0.36 -14.52 -17.30
C GLY A 119 -0.23 -15.14 -16.03
N GLY A 120 0.47 -14.95 -14.92
CA GLY A 120 0.02 -15.45 -13.61
C GLY A 120 -1.25 -14.76 -13.15
N ILE A 121 -1.40 -13.45 -13.38
CA ILE A 121 -2.60 -12.69 -12.97
C ILE A 121 -3.87 -13.22 -13.67
N GLU A 122 -3.80 -13.45 -14.99
CA GLU A 122 -4.94 -13.99 -15.74
C GLU A 122 -5.28 -15.42 -15.29
N LYS A 123 -4.25 -16.21 -14.92
CA LYS A 123 -4.46 -17.55 -14.36
C LYS A 123 -5.15 -17.51 -13.00
N ILE A 124 -4.68 -16.66 -12.08
CA ILE A 124 -5.32 -16.43 -10.77
C ILE A 124 -6.78 -16.04 -10.96
N LYS A 125 -7.05 -15.06 -11.83
CA LYS A 125 -8.42 -14.59 -12.12
C LYS A 125 -9.34 -15.72 -12.59
N LYS A 126 -8.88 -16.55 -13.53
CA LYS A 126 -9.67 -17.70 -14.02
C LYS A 126 -9.96 -18.72 -12.92
N ILE A 127 -8.99 -18.99 -12.05
CA ILE A 127 -9.17 -19.95 -10.95
C ILE A 127 -10.11 -19.38 -9.90
N CYS A 128 -9.98 -18.10 -9.54
CA CYS A 128 -10.93 -17.42 -8.66
C CYS A 128 -12.36 -17.49 -9.20
N GLN A 129 -12.56 -17.20 -10.49
CA GLN A 129 -13.87 -17.32 -11.14
C GLN A 129 -14.42 -18.75 -11.05
N LYS A 130 -13.57 -19.77 -11.29
CA LYS A 130 -13.96 -21.18 -11.20
C LYS A 130 -14.29 -21.62 -9.77
N LYS A 131 -13.57 -21.09 -8.76
CA LYS A 131 -13.79 -21.35 -7.33
C LYS A 131 -14.88 -20.44 -6.72
N CYS A 132 -15.58 -19.63 -7.52
CA CYS A 132 -16.56 -18.63 -7.05
C CYS A 132 -16.00 -17.64 -6.02
N ILE A 133 -14.71 -17.32 -6.11
CA ILE A 133 -14.04 -16.30 -5.29
C ILE A 133 -14.25 -14.95 -5.97
N THR A 134 -15.01 -14.07 -5.32
CA THR A 134 -15.21 -12.69 -5.78
C THR A 134 -14.03 -11.84 -5.30
N ILE A 135 -13.18 -11.43 -6.24
CA ILE A 135 -12.04 -10.52 -6.04
C ILE A 135 -12.41 -9.09 -6.45
#